data_AF-A0A1H3Z588-F1
#
_entry.id   AF-A0A1H3Z588-F1
#
_cell.length_a   1.000
_cell.length_b   1.000
_cell.length_c   1.000
_cell.angle_alpha   90.00
_cell.angle_beta   90.00
_cell.angle_gamma   90.00
#
_symmetry.space_group_name_H-M   'P 1'
#
loop_
_entity.id
_entity.type
_entity.pdbx_description
1 polymer ?
#
loop_
_entity_poly.entity_id
_entity_poly.type
_entity_poly.pdbx_seq_one_letter_code
_entity_poly.pdbx_strand_id
1 'polypeptide(L)'
;MKSAFKFFALSLLAGTMFAACGGDENETEVPPPPSPIEITNEVNGVIKAGIADAIVITGSGFDESQDYIYIAYDKEDGTTVYDRIPKDVLTIKATRISFGVNVGAAYLDKTVKVYLDRPGYDKIAISGEITFSLPSVEEGYIPDVALRAVLSNADKNPNVVFSPLGLLDVNNAATITNNGNGYALDISDCACTSLEGIELFKSVTGLVPAWGMPNIKEIDLSKWEAKGIEFFCERAASLEKFVGPPYAYRIRTYDSPKLTHVDVHNCDWLRWLEISNFETGGGINAPNSAVTYLDIRRNQSGTYADTPTKVGEMAMVWNNADQGFNVADNATILIDSHFLIEHTLEGAWTPIYNAWKDRGATIKVYSTIDPHRDELLGTVPSAKEMPDALVNANKNGDGSPANKWQVDDPYTDKNEAPGNK
;
A
#
# COMPACT_ATOMS: atom_id res chain seq x y z
N MET A 1 -37.83 -58.82 -18.19
CA MET A 1 -36.41 -58.45 -18.31
C MET A 1 -35.96 -57.89 -16.96
N LYS A 2 -34.99 -58.57 -16.35
CA LYS A 2 -34.02 -58.18 -15.32
C LYS A 2 -34.40 -57.08 -14.31
N SER A 3 -34.76 -57.53 -13.11
CA SER A 3 -34.43 -56.89 -11.83
C SER A 3 -33.41 -57.79 -11.13
N ALA A 4 -32.23 -57.26 -10.81
CA ALA A 4 -31.16 -57.96 -10.13
C ALA A 4 -30.31 -56.97 -9.34
N PHE A 5 -29.67 -57.29 -8.22
CA PHE A 5 -29.92 -58.24 -7.14
C PHE A 5 -28.88 -57.81 -6.09
N LYS A 6 -29.27 -57.64 -4.82
CA LYS A 6 -28.32 -57.54 -3.70
C LYS A 6 -27.92 -58.96 -3.29
N PHE A 7 -26.64 -59.20 -3.07
CA PHE A 7 -26.06 -60.41 -2.45
C PHE A 7 -25.20 -59.92 -1.26
N PHE A 8 -25.02 -60.59 -0.12
CA PHE A 8 -25.57 -61.78 0.57
C PHE A 8 -24.93 -61.70 2.00
N ALA A 9 -25.69 -61.67 3.09
CA ALA A 9 -26.06 -62.78 3.98
C ALA A 9 -25.01 -63.20 5.06
N LEU A 10 -25.53 -63.21 6.28
CA LEU A 10 -25.03 -63.77 7.56
C LEU A 10 -24.63 -65.26 7.50
N SER A 11 -23.71 -65.65 8.39
CA SER A 11 -23.71 -66.85 9.28
C SER A 11 -22.26 -67.16 9.69
N LEU A 12 -21.87 -67.72 10.84
CA LEU A 12 -22.53 -68.26 12.03
C LEU A 12 -21.42 -68.36 13.13
N LEU A 13 -21.77 -68.25 14.40
CA LEU A 13 -20.95 -68.66 15.55
C LEU A 13 -21.02 -70.19 15.73
N ALA A 14 -19.88 -70.89 15.82
CA ALA A 14 -19.67 -72.10 16.62
C ALA A 14 -18.20 -72.52 16.59
N GLY A 15 -17.55 -72.63 17.75
CA GLY A 15 -16.16 -73.04 17.89
C GLY A 15 -15.97 -74.56 17.96
N THR A 16 -14.73 -74.99 17.67
CA THR A 16 -14.12 -76.22 18.19
C THR A 16 -12.61 -75.99 18.35
N MET A 17 -12.07 -76.44 19.47
CA MET A 17 -10.67 -76.31 19.87
C MET A 17 -9.74 -77.17 19.01
N PHE A 18 -8.57 -76.62 18.67
CA PHE A 18 -7.33 -77.39 18.52
C PHE A 18 -6.21 -76.65 19.25
N ALA A 19 -5.58 -77.33 20.20
CA ALA A 19 -4.30 -76.94 20.76
C ALA A 19 -3.20 -77.62 19.93
N ALA A 20 -2.22 -76.85 19.44
CA ALA A 20 -0.82 -77.24 19.33
C ALA A 20 0.08 -76.10 18.78
N CYS A 21 0.97 -75.65 19.66
CA CYS A 21 2.36 -75.19 19.41
C CYS A 21 2.66 -73.90 18.64
N GLY A 22 3.40 -73.01 19.33
CA GLY A 22 4.16 -71.88 18.79
C GLY A 22 3.50 -70.56 19.16
N GLY A 23 3.90 -69.85 20.21
CA GLY A 23 5.26 -69.39 20.46
C GLY A 23 5.39 -68.00 19.83
N ASP A 24 5.54 -66.99 20.69
CA ASP A 24 5.67 -65.55 20.43
C ASP A 24 4.35 -64.77 20.33
N GLU A 25 3.71 -64.60 21.49
CA GLU A 25 2.98 -63.38 21.78
C GLU A 25 3.99 -62.23 21.74
N ASN A 26 4.06 -61.53 20.61
CA ASN A 26 4.40 -60.12 20.65
C ASN A 26 3.25 -59.46 21.41
N GLU A 27 3.41 -59.32 22.73
CA GLU A 27 2.72 -58.31 23.49
C GLU A 27 2.97 -56.99 22.76
N THR A 28 2.02 -56.56 21.93
CA THR A 28 1.94 -55.16 21.56
C THR A 28 1.73 -54.43 22.87
N GLU A 29 2.81 -53.95 23.48
CA GLU A 29 2.78 -53.03 24.60
C GLU A 29 1.70 -52.00 24.27
N VAL A 30 0.60 -52.04 25.02
CA VAL A 30 -0.37 -50.96 24.99
C VAL A 30 0.42 -49.74 25.45
N PRO A 31 0.61 -48.72 24.59
CA PRO A 31 1.38 -47.55 24.99
C PRO A 31 0.78 -47.01 26.29
N PRO A 32 1.61 -46.60 27.26
CA PRO A 32 1.12 -46.11 28.53
C PRO A 32 0.08 -45.01 28.29
N PRO A 33 -1.01 -44.97 29.10
CA PRO A 33 -2.03 -43.95 28.94
C PRO A 33 -1.34 -42.58 28.98
N PRO A 34 -1.67 -41.68 28.04
CA PRO A 34 -1.00 -40.40 27.97
C PRO A 34 -1.22 -39.62 29.26
N SER A 35 -0.23 -38.81 29.64
CA SER A 35 -0.30 -38.03 30.88
C SER A 35 -1.54 -37.14 30.87
N PRO A 36 -2.29 -37.06 32.00
CA PRO A 36 -3.41 -36.12 32.12
C PRO A 36 -2.94 -34.71 31.80
N ILE A 37 -3.76 -33.98 31.05
CA ILE A 37 -3.47 -32.58 30.74
C ILE A 37 -4.03 -31.72 31.87
N GLU A 38 -3.17 -30.93 32.49
CA GLU A 38 -3.54 -29.99 33.55
C GLU A 38 -3.10 -28.57 33.17
N ILE A 39 -4.02 -27.61 33.25
CA ILE A 39 -3.73 -26.20 32.98
C ILE A 39 -3.50 -25.49 34.32
N THR A 40 -2.36 -24.82 34.44
CA THR A 40 -1.96 -24.10 35.66
C THR A 40 -2.11 -22.59 35.52
N ASN A 41 -2.10 -22.08 34.28
CA ASN A 41 -2.40 -20.68 33.98
C ASN A 41 -3.29 -20.60 32.75
N GLU A 42 -4.50 -20.12 32.94
CA GLU A 42 -5.49 -19.95 31.88
C GLU A 42 -5.29 -18.59 31.19
N VAL A 43 -4.99 -18.60 29.90
CA VAL A 43 -4.90 -17.38 29.10
C VAL A 43 -6.30 -16.89 28.75
N ASN A 44 -6.59 -15.60 28.97
CA ASN A 44 -7.82 -14.94 28.55
C ASN A 44 -7.57 -13.44 28.32
N GLY A 45 -8.52 -12.77 27.67
CA GLY A 45 -8.50 -11.33 27.43
C GLY A 45 -8.08 -10.91 26.02
N VAL A 46 -7.55 -9.69 25.89
CA VAL A 46 -7.14 -9.13 24.60
C VAL A 46 -5.68 -9.44 24.33
N ILE A 47 -5.39 -10.02 23.17
CA ILE A 47 -4.03 -10.40 22.76
C ILE A 47 -3.69 -9.73 21.44
N LYS A 48 -2.47 -9.21 21.31
CA LYS A 48 -2.02 -8.60 20.05
C LYS A 48 -1.62 -9.68 19.04
N ALA A 49 -2.22 -9.66 17.85
CA ALA A 49 -1.83 -10.53 16.75
C ALA A 49 -0.45 -10.15 16.18
N GLY A 50 0.18 -11.00 15.37
CA GLY A 50 1.47 -10.71 14.75
C GLY A 50 2.69 -10.89 15.67
N ILE A 51 2.48 -11.08 16.97
CA ILE A 51 3.55 -11.24 17.97
C ILE A 51 3.82 -12.73 18.22
N ALA A 52 5.08 -13.14 18.10
CA ALA A 52 5.51 -14.49 18.42
C ALA A 52 5.34 -14.79 19.91
N ASP A 53 4.92 -16.01 20.25
CA ASP A 53 4.68 -16.45 21.62
C ASP A 53 3.73 -15.53 22.43
N ALA A 54 2.83 -14.81 21.77
CA ALA A 54 1.86 -13.92 22.44
C ALA A 54 0.85 -14.68 23.31
N ILE A 55 0.53 -15.92 22.93
CA ILE A 55 -0.29 -16.83 23.74
C ILE A 55 0.65 -17.83 24.39
N VAL A 56 0.66 -17.85 25.73
CA VAL A 56 1.48 -18.77 26.53
C VAL A 56 0.62 -19.48 27.56
N ILE A 57 0.39 -20.77 27.35
CA ILE A 57 -0.39 -21.63 28.25
C ILE A 57 0.59 -22.51 29.02
N THR A 58 0.54 -22.45 30.35
CA THR A 58 1.38 -23.30 31.22
C THR A 58 0.55 -24.41 31.85
N GLY A 59 1.16 -25.57 31.99
CA GLY A 59 0.46 -26.77 32.42
C GLY A 59 1.39 -27.96 32.58
N SER A 60 0.81 -29.15 32.48
CA SER A 60 1.52 -30.43 32.44
C SER A 60 0.83 -31.39 31.46
N GLY A 61 1.54 -32.45 31.08
CA GLY A 61 0.98 -33.50 30.23
C GLY A 61 0.90 -33.16 28.73
N PHE A 62 1.53 -32.06 28.29
CA PHE A 62 1.64 -31.72 26.87
C PHE A 62 2.70 -32.57 26.16
N ASP A 63 2.45 -32.92 24.90
CA ASP A 63 3.30 -33.76 24.07
C ASP A 63 3.41 -33.18 22.65
N GLU A 64 4.60 -32.70 22.28
CA GLU A 64 4.88 -32.09 20.97
C GLU A 64 4.61 -33.05 19.78
N SER A 65 4.75 -34.36 20.01
CA SER A 65 4.59 -35.37 18.97
C SER A 65 3.12 -35.76 18.72
N GLN A 66 2.25 -35.56 19.73
CA GLN A 66 0.87 -36.00 19.68
C GLN A 66 -0.15 -34.85 19.66
N ASP A 67 0.20 -33.70 20.22
CA ASP A 67 -0.76 -32.63 20.44
C ASP A 67 -0.85 -31.66 19.26
N TYR A 68 -2.09 -31.32 18.91
CA TYR A 68 -2.41 -30.29 17.95
C TYR A 68 -3.17 -29.17 18.63
N ILE A 69 -2.76 -27.92 18.36
CA ILE A 69 -3.38 -26.74 18.94
C ILE A 69 -4.30 -26.10 17.90
N TYR A 70 -5.48 -25.72 18.35
CA TYR A 70 -6.52 -25.11 17.55
C TYR A 70 -7.02 -23.81 18.19
N ILE A 71 -7.36 -22.84 17.36
CA ILE A 71 -8.21 -21.72 17.75
C ILE A 71 -9.63 -22.08 17.31
N ALA A 72 -10.55 -22.10 18.27
CA ALA A 72 -11.96 -22.35 18.01
C ALA A 72 -12.76 -21.05 18.09
N TYR A 73 -13.67 -20.88 17.14
CA TYR A 73 -14.56 -19.72 17.06
C TYR A 73 -15.86 -20.10 16.38
N ASP A 74 -16.93 -19.40 16.72
CA ASP A 74 -18.23 -19.63 16.12
C ASP A 74 -18.42 -18.75 14.86
N LYS A 75 -18.95 -19.38 13.81
CA LYS A 75 -19.49 -18.68 12.65
C LYS A 75 -20.85 -18.05 13.00
N GLU A 76 -21.30 -17.12 12.15
CA GLU A 76 -22.61 -16.47 12.31
C GLU A 76 -23.78 -17.47 12.26
N ASP A 77 -23.58 -18.63 11.62
CA ASP A 77 -24.56 -19.72 11.55
C ASP A 77 -24.59 -20.61 12.81
N GLY A 78 -23.78 -20.31 13.83
CA GLY A 78 -23.66 -21.07 15.07
C GLY A 78 -22.76 -22.31 14.98
N THR A 79 -22.07 -22.53 13.85
CA THR A 79 -21.11 -23.63 13.70
C THR A 79 -19.76 -23.25 14.27
N THR A 80 -19.23 -24.06 15.18
CA THR A 80 -17.85 -23.90 15.67
C THR A 80 -16.84 -24.40 14.63
N VAL A 81 -15.90 -23.53 14.28
CA VAL A 81 -14.73 -23.85 13.46
C VAL A 81 -13.54 -24.07 14.37
N TYR A 82 -12.65 -25.00 14.00
CA TYR A 82 -11.38 -25.25 14.67
C TYR A 82 -10.24 -25.01 13.67
N ASP A 83 -9.58 -23.86 13.77
CA ASP A 83 -8.44 -23.51 12.94
C ASP A 83 -7.14 -23.95 13.59
N ARG A 84 -6.45 -24.87 12.91
CA ARG A 84 -5.20 -25.44 13.42
C ARG A 84 -4.08 -24.39 13.41
N ILE A 85 -3.34 -24.29 14.51
CA ILE A 85 -2.14 -23.47 14.57
C ILE A 85 -0.99 -24.17 13.81
N PRO A 86 -0.36 -23.47 12.84
CA PRO A 86 0.79 -24.00 12.10
C PRO A 86 2.01 -24.26 13.01
N LYS A 87 2.81 -25.29 12.67
CA LYS A 87 3.96 -25.70 13.49
C LYS A 87 5.10 -24.67 13.52
N ASP A 88 5.24 -23.86 12.48
CA ASP A 88 6.27 -22.82 12.35
C ASP A 88 6.07 -21.64 13.32
N VAL A 89 4.88 -21.50 13.88
CA VAL A 89 4.55 -20.47 14.88
C VAL A 89 4.15 -21.04 16.23
N LEU A 90 4.32 -22.35 16.43
CA LEU A 90 3.89 -23.09 17.61
C LEU A 90 5.05 -23.85 18.24
N THR A 91 5.23 -23.63 19.54
CA THR A 91 6.13 -24.43 20.38
C THR A 91 5.31 -25.18 21.43
N ILE A 92 5.47 -26.50 21.48
CA ILE A 92 4.92 -27.35 22.53
C ILE A 92 6.09 -27.92 23.34
N LYS A 93 6.06 -27.73 24.64
CA LYS A 93 6.96 -28.36 25.62
C LYS A 93 6.10 -29.03 26.68
N ALA A 94 6.65 -30.00 27.39
CA ALA A 94 5.94 -30.78 28.41
C ALA A 94 5.12 -29.96 29.43
N THR A 95 5.55 -28.72 29.71
CA THR A 95 4.90 -27.82 30.67
C THR A 95 4.41 -26.50 30.08
N ARG A 96 4.58 -26.27 28.77
CA ARG A 96 4.27 -24.99 28.14
C ARG A 96 3.91 -25.14 26.68
N ILE A 97 2.82 -24.51 26.28
CA ILE A 97 2.48 -24.25 24.88
C ILE A 97 2.64 -22.75 24.65
N SER A 98 3.36 -22.36 23.59
CA SER A 98 3.46 -20.96 23.18
C SER A 98 3.32 -20.80 21.67
N PHE A 99 2.56 -19.79 21.24
CA PHE A 99 2.36 -19.49 19.83
C PHE A 99 1.93 -18.05 19.57
N GLY A 100 2.07 -17.62 18.32
CA GLY A 100 1.52 -16.37 17.81
C GLY A 100 0.34 -16.60 16.87
N VAL A 101 -0.42 -15.54 16.59
CA VAL A 101 -1.54 -15.55 15.65
C VAL A 101 -1.22 -14.67 14.44
N ASN A 102 -1.44 -15.19 13.23
CA ASN A 102 -1.17 -14.46 11.99
C ASN A 102 -2.17 -13.31 11.80
N VAL A 103 -1.70 -12.15 11.34
CA VAL A 103 -2.53 -10.93 11.14
C VAL A 103 -3.53 -11.02 9.98
N GLY A 104 -3.52 -12.11 9.22
CA GLY A 104 -4.50 -12.46 8.19
C GLY A 104 -5.50 -13.53 8.63
N ALA A 105 -5.52 -13.95 9.89
CA ALA A 105 -6.46 -14.96 10.36
C ALA A 105 -7.92 -14.48 10.28
N ALA A 106 -8.83 -15.39 9.89
CA ALA A 106 -10.25 -15.07 9.66
C ALA A 106 -11.08 -14.86 10.93
N TYR A 107 -10.46 -15.00 12.10
CA TYR A 107 -11.11 -14.94 13.41
C TYR A 107 -10.64 -13.76 14.28
N LEU A 108 -9.86 -12.83 13.71
CA LEU A 108 -9.29 -11.70 14.46
C LEU A 108 -10.35 -10.75 15.02
N ASP A 109 -11.54 -10.73 14.43
CA ASP A 109 -12.72 -9.95 14.86
C ASP A 109 -13.66 -10.73 15.78
N LYS A 110 -13.31 -11.97 16.16
CA LYS A 110 -14.16 -12.88 16.93
C LYS A 110 -13.66 -13.06 18.36
N THR A 111 -14.54 -13.56 19.22
CA THR A 111 -14.14 -14.16 20.49
C THR A 111 -13.79 -15.62 20.25
N VAL A 112 -12.62 -16.05 20.73
CA VAL A 112 -12.07 -17.37 20.46
C VAL A 112 -11.65 -18.09 21.74
N LYS A 113 -11.44 -19.40 21.64
CA LYS A 113 -10.78 -20.22 22.68
C LYS A 113 -9.73 -21.12 22.06
N VAL A 114 -8.69 -21.45 22.82
CA VAL A 114 -7.65 -22.38 22.42
C VAL A 114 -8.06 -23.79 22.84
N TYR A 115 -7.94 -24.73 21.91
CA TYR A 115 -8.19 -26.14 22.14
C TYR A 115 -6.93 -26.97 21.87
N LEU A 116 -6.75 -28.01 22.68
CA LEU A 116 -5.79 -29.06 22.42
C LEU A 116 -6.54 -30.31 21.93
N ASP A 117 -6.05 -30.87 20.83
CA ASP A 117 -6.52 -32.11 20.23
C ASP A 117 -5.40 -33.14 20.29
N ARG A 118 -5.66 -34.25 20.98
CA ARG A 118 -4.78 -35.42 21.00
C ARG A 118 -5.52 -36.54 20.28
N PRO A 119 -5.00 -37.08 19.15
CA PRO A 119 -5.68 -38.14 18.42
C PRO A 119 -6.11 -39.31 19.31
N GLY A 120 -7.39 -39.67 19.22
CA GLY A 120 -8.00 -40.70 20.08
C GLY A 120 -8.67 -40.18 21.34
N TYR A 121 -8.64 -38.86 21.58
CA TYR A 121 -9.28 -38.20 22.73
C TYR A 121 -10.17 -37.04 22.28
N ASP A 122 -11.09 -36.63 23.14
CA ASP A 122 -11.90 -35.44 22.92
C ASP A 122 -11.05 -34.17 23.02
N LYS A 123 -11.38 -33.18 22.19
CA LYS A 123 -10.73 -31.86 22.25
C LYS A 123 -11.03 -31.20 23.58
N ILE A 124 -10.00 -30.66 24.22
CA ILE A 124 -10.11 -29.95 25.49
C ILE A 124 -9.86 -28.47 25.30
N ALA A 125 -10.68 -27.62 25.90
CA ALA A 125 -10.42 -26.20 25.97
C ALA A 125 -9.27 -25.97 26.97
N ILE A 126 -8.24 -25.24 26.56
CA ILE A 126 -7.04 -24.97 27.36
C ILE A 126 -6.81 -23.47 27.59
N SER A 127 -7.78 -22.64 27.21
CA SER A 127 -7.80 -21.20 27.50
C SER A 127 -9.22 -20.75 27.85
N GLY A 128 -9.30 -19.54 28.42
CA GLY A 128 -10.53 -18.78 28.50
C GLY A 128 -10.81 -18.07 27.18
N GLU A 129 -11.73 -17.12 27.21
CA GLU A 129 -12.08 -16.31 26.04
C GLU A 129 -10.97 -15.32 25.69
N ILE A 130 -10.62 -15.28 24.40
CA ILE A 130 -9.60 -14.41 23.84
C ILE A 130 -10.23 -13.56 22.73
N THR A 131 -9.84 -12.30 22.67
CA THR A 131 -10.09 -11.40 21.54
C THR A 131 -8.76 -10.83 21.06
N PHE A 132 -8.71 -10.30 19.83
CA PHE A 132 -7.46 -9.80 19.25
C PHE A 132 -7.46 -8.30 19.02
N SER A 133 -6.30 -7.68 19.23
CA SER A 133 -5.97 -6.35 18.71
C SER A 133 -4.96 -6.49 17.57
N LEU A 134 -5.11 -5.66 16.53
CA LEU A 134 -4.16 -5.60 15.42
C LEU A 134 -2.96 -4.70 15.78
N PRO A 135 -1.74 -5.01 15.29
CA PRO A 135 -0.59 -4.12 15.42
C PRO A 135 -0.77 -2.84 14.59
N SER A 136 0.04 -1.82 14.88
CA SER A 136 0.05 -0.60 14.07
C SER A 136 0.94 -0.73 12.83
N VAL A 137 0.85 0.24 11.92
CA VAL A 137 1.70 0.33 10.73
C VAL A 137 3.18 0.41 11.11
N GLU A 138 3.52 1.16 12.16
CA GLU A 138 4.89 1.29 12.66
C GLU A 138 5.44 -0.03 13.22
N GLU A 139 4.56 -0.95 13.62
CA GLU A 139 4.90 -2.32 14.04
C GLU A 139 5.00 -3.29 12.83
N GLY A 140 4.83 -2.80 11.60
CA GLY A 140 4.92 -3.58 10.35
C GLY A 140 3.59 -4.17 9.88
N TYR A 141 2.46 -3.80 10.47
CA TYR A 141 1.15 -4.24 9.99
C TYR A 141 0.75 -3.46 8.73
N ILE A 142 0.59 -4.18 7.62
CA ILE A 142 -0.01 -3.64 6.39
C ILE A 142 -1.51 -3.97 6.42
N PRO A 143 -2.40 -2.97 6.60
CA PRO A 143 -3.83 -3.22 6.80
C PRO A 143 -4.52 -3.78 5.56
N ASP A 144 -4.18 -3.29 4.38
CA ASP A 144 -4.77 -3.75 3.14
C ASP A 144 -4.21 -5.14 2.76
N VAL A 145 -5.12 -6.12 2.69
CA VAL A 145 -4.77 -7.52 2.43
C VAL A 145 -4.18 -7.72 1.04
N ALA A 146 -4.67 -6.99 0.03
CA ALA A 146 -4.17 -7.11 -1.34
C ALA A 146 -2.78 -6.47 -1.49
N LEU A 147 -2.55 -5.33 -0.83
CA LEU A 147 -1.22 -4.72 -0.77
C LEU A 147 -0.23 -5.66 -0.07
N ARG A 148 -0.61 -6.17 1.11
CA ARG A 148 0.22 -7.13 1.86
C ARG A 148 0.58 -8.35 1.01
N ALA A 149 -0.40 -8.90 0.29
CA ALA A 149 -0.18 -10.04 -0.60
C ALA A 149 0.83 -9.72 -1.72
N VAL A 150 0.68 -8.57 -2.39
CA VAL A 150 1.59 -8.15 -3.46
C VAL A 150 3.01 -7.88 -2.94
N LEU A 151 3.13 -7.22 -1.79
CA LEU A 151 4.43 -6.98 -1.15
C LEU A 151 5.11 -8.28 -0.73
N SER A 152 4.35 -9.29 -0.27
CA SER A 152 4.89 -10.60 0.12
C SER A 152 5.20 -11.55 -1.04
N ASN A 153 4.84 -11.17 -2.28
CA ASN A 153 5.05 -12.02 -3.45
C ASN A 153 6.53 -12.00 -3.86
N ALA A 154 7.23 -13.11 -3.66
CA ALA A 154 8.66 -13.24 -3.96
C ALA A 154 9.01 -13.10 -5.46
N ASP A 155 8.09 -13.30 -6.40
CA ASP A 155 8.34 -13.08 -7.83
C ASP A 155 8.37 -11.58 -8.16
N LYS A 156 7.58 -10.77 -7.43
CA LYS A 156 7.53 -9.31 -7.59
C LYS A 156 8.53 -8.60 -6.69
N ASN A 157 8.63 -9.01 -5.44
CA ASN A 157 9.33 -8.30 -4.37
C ASN A 157 10.21 -9.25 -3.54
N PRO A 158 11.21 -9.94 -4.14
CA PRO A 158 12.01 -10.95 -3.44
C PRO A 158 12.78 -10.42 -2.22
N ASN A 159 13.10 -9.13 -2.18
CA ASN A 159 13.82 -8.52 -1.05
C ASN A 159 12.90 -8.12 0.12
N VAL A 160 11.58 -8.15 -0.04
CA VAL A 160 10.62 -7.72 1.00
C VAL A 160 10.33 -8.90 1.92
N VAL A 161 10.62 -8.74 3.20
CA VAL A 161 10.52 -9.81 4.19
C VAL A 161 9.32 -9.60 5.11
N PHE A 162 8.46 -10.62 5.20
CA PHE A 162 7.42 -10.71 6.22
C PHE A 162 7.75 -11.82 7.22
N SER A 163 7.37 -11.63 8.47
CA SER A 163 7.40 -12.67 9.49
C SER A 163 6.39 -13.78 9.14
N PRO A 164 6.54 -15.00 9.69
CA PRO A 164 5.53 -16.06 9.56
C PRO A 164 4.12 -15.64 10.04
N LEU A 165 4.06 -14.64 10.92
CA LEU A 165 2.81 -14.08 11.45
C LEU A 165 2.26 -12.93 10.59
N GLY A 166 2.90 -12.62 9.47
CA GLY A 166 2.41 -11.67 8.46
C GLY A 166 2.74 -10.20 8.75
N LEU A 167 3.68 -9.90 9.64
CA LEU A 167 4.20 -8.54 9.84
C LEU A 167 5.40 -8.27 8.95
N LEU A 168 5.44 -7.10 8.30
CA LEU A 168 6.59 -6.63 7.55
C LEU A 168 7.79 -6.44 8.50
N ASP A 169 8.96 -6.92 8.12
CA ASP A 169 10.20 -6.54 8.81
C ASP A 169 10.53 -5.09 8.49
N VAL A 170 10.16 -4.18 9.41
CA VAL A 170 10.31 -2.74 9.24
C VAL A 170 11.78 -2.32 9.09
N ASN A 171 12.70 -3.01 9.77
CA ASN A 171 14.13 -2.69 9.68
C ASN A 171 14.67 -3.08 8.30
N ASN A 172 14.28 -4.25 7.80
CA ASN A 172 14.59 -4.65 6.43
C ASN A 172 13.99 -3.66 5.42
N ALA A 173 12.68 -3.43 5.47
CA ALA A 173 11.95 -2.54 4.55
C ALA A 173 12.55 -1.13 4.46
N ALA A 174 12.97 -0.57 5.60
CA ALA A 174 13.58 0.77 5.66
C ALA A 174 14.92 0.87 4.91
N THR A 175 15.61 -0.25 4.66
CA THR A 175 16.95 -0.30 4.03
C THR A 175 16.94 -0.78 2.58
N ILE A 176 15.82 -1.32 2.10
CA ILE A 176 15.70 -1.78 0.71
C ILE A 176 15.83 -0.57 -0.24
N THR A 177 16.70 -0.68 -1.23
CA THR A 177 16.84 0.33 -2.30
C THR A 177 16.12 -0.07 -3.59
N ASN A 178 15.98 -1.38 -3.83
CA ASN A 178 15.23 -1.97 -4.93
C ASN A 178 14.66 -3.33 -4.54
N ASN A 179 13.61 -3.76 -5.24
CA ASN A 179 12.86 -4.98 -4.94
C ASN A 179 13.63 -6.28 -5.25
N GLY A 180 14.78 -6.21 -5.93
CA GLY A 180 15.57 -7.36 -6.38
C GLY A 180 15.21 -7.88 -7.79
N ASN A 181 14.26 -7.23 -8.47
CA ASN A 181 13.75 -7.60 -9.79
C ASN A 181 13.61 -6.38 -10.72
N GLY A 182 14.56 -5.43 -10.64
CA GLY A 182 14.68 -4.30 -11.57
C GLY A 182 13.77 -3.09 -11.29
N TYR A 183 12.96 -3.13 -10.24
CA TYR A 183 12.15 -1.99 -9.78
C TYR A 183 12.53 -1.57 -8.36
N ALA A 184 12.13 -0.36 -7.96
CA ALA A 184 12.25 0.10 -6.58
C ALA A 184 11.36 -0.74 -5.65
N LEU A 185 10.09 -0.89 -6.03
CA LEU A 185 9.07 -1.71 -5.36
C LEU A 185 7.94 -2.01 -6.35
N ASP A 186 7.58 -3.27 -6.56
CA ASP A 186 6.55 -3.63 -7.54
C ASP A 186 5.18 -3.84 -6.89
N ILE A 187 4.28 -2.88 -7.12
CA ILE A 187 2.88 -2.91 -6.64
C ILE A 187 1.87 -2.90 -7.80
N SER A 188 2.30 -3.32 -8.98
CA SER A 188 1.46 -3.40 -10.19
C SER A 188 0.31 -4.40 -10.04
N ASP A 189 -0.78 -4.15 -10.75
CA ASP A 189 -1.98 -4.99 -10.80
C ASP A 189 -2.57 -5.32 -9.42
N CYS A 190 -2.34 -4.44 -8.44
CA CYS A 190 -2.78 -4.63 -7.07
C CYS A 190 -4.23 -4.19 -6.89
N ALA A 191 -5.08 -5.09 -6.41
CA ALA A 191 -6.49 -4.84 -6.12
C ALA A 191 -6.73 -4.11 -4.77
N CYS A 192 -5.70 -3.47 -4.21
CA CYS A 192 -5.78 -2.78 -2.93
C CYS A 192 -6.69 -1.56 -3.01
N THR A 193 -7.17 -1.17 -1.83
CA THR A 193 -8.00 0.00 -1.57
C THR A 193 -7.25 1.08 -0.80
N SER A 194 -6.13 0.72 -0.17
CA SER A 194 -5.23 1.62 0.56
C SER A 194 -3.76 1.26 0.30
N LEU A 195 -2.89 2.27 0.30
CA LEU A 195 -1.42 2.15 0.28
C LEU A 195 -0.79 2.35 1.67
N GLU A 196 -1.58 2.36 2.74
CA GLU A 196 -1.08 2.52 4.11
C GLU A 196 0.00 1.48 4.46
N GLY A 197 1.14 1.96 4.95
CA GLY A 197 2.35 1.18 5.24
C GLY A 197 3.41 1.23 4.14
N ILE A 198 3.12 1.83 2.98
CA ILE A 198 4.13 2.06 1.93
C ILE A 198 5.26 2.99 2.41
N GLU A 199 4.97 3.89 3.35
CA GLU A 199 5.92 4.83 3.94
C GLU A 199 7.05 4.17 4.74
N LEU A 200 6.91 2.88 5.07
CA LEU A 200 7.94 2.10 5.76
C LEU A 200 9.15 1.82 4.84
N PHE A 201 8.98 1.89 3.51
CA PHE A 201 10.03 1.71 2.52
C PHE A 201 10.82 3.01 2.30
N LYS A 202 11.70 3.36 3.25
CA LYS A 202 12.34 4.69 3.31
C LYS A 202 13.51 4.90 2.34
N SER A 203 14.13 3.84 1.86
CA SER A 203 15.37 3.91 1.07
C SER A 203 15.19 3.53 -0.41
N VAL A 204 13.96 3.18 -0.83
CA VAL A 204 13.70 2.78 -2.21
C VAL A 204 13.92 3.96 -3.15
N THR A 205 14.50 3.68 -4.32
CA THR A 205 14.83 4.70 -5.33
C THR A 205 14.61 4.13 -6.73
N GLY A 206 14.16 4.96 -7.67
CA GLY A 206 13.81 4.55 -9.03
C GLY A 206 12.34 4.11 -9.15
N LEU A 207 12.05 3.31 -10.17
CA LEU A 207 10.69 3.03 -10.63
C LEU A 207 9.86 2.18 -9.66
N VAL A 208 8.74 2.73 -9.21
CA VAL A 208 7.66 2.05 -8.47
C VAL A 208 6.49 1.84 -9.44
N PRO A 209 6.38 0.66 -10.07
CA PRO A 209 5.24 0.34 -10.91
C PRO A 209 3.97 0.17 -10.05
N ALA A 210 2.99 1.06 -10.25
CA ALA A 210 1.67 1.07 -9.61
C ALA A 210 0.54 1.12 -10.65
N TRP A 211 0.80 0.58 -11.83
CA TRP A 211 -0.19 0.45 -12.90
C TRP A 211 -1.26 -0.59 -12.57
N GLY A 212 -2.46 -0.40 -13.13
CA GLY A 212 -3.52 -1.39 -13.09
C GLY A 212 -4.10 -1.58 -11.69
N MET A 213 -4.35 -0.50 -10.94
CA MET A 213 -4.94 -0.55 -9.61
C MET A 213 -6.46 -0.33 -9.68
N PRO A 214 -7.29 -1.39 -9.77
CA PRO A 214 -8.71 -1.24 -10.13
C PRO A 214 -9.59 -0.68 -9.01
N ASN A 215 -9.17 -0.81 -7.75
CA ASN A 215 -10.04 -0.56 -6.59
C ASN A 215 -9.63 0.65 -5.75
N ILE A 216 -8.43 1.18 -5.96
CA ILE A 216 -7.93 2.32 -5.18
C ILE A 216 -8.63 3.60 -5.63
N LYS A 217 -9.15 4.37 -4.67
CA LYS A 217 -9.83 5.64 -4.93
C LYS A 217 -8.99 6.83 -4.57
N GLU A 218 -8.23 6.72 -3.49
CA GLU A 218 -7.37 7.79 -3.00
C GLU A 218 -5.97 7.23 -2.78
N ILE A 219 -4.98 7.94 -3.31
CA ILE A 219 -3.58 7.73 -3.03
C ILE A 219 -3.07 9.00 -2.34
N ASP A 220 -2.55 8.85 -1.13
CA ASP A 220 -1.86 9.90 -0.42
C ASP A 220 -0.46 9.44 -0.03
N LEU A 221 0.54 9.93 -0.74
CA LEU A 221 1.95 9.58 -0.53
C LEU A 221 2.70 10.68 0.21
N SER A 222 2.01 11.67 0.79
CA SER A 222 2.64 12.83 1.44
C SER A 222 3.59 12.46 2.59
N LYS A 223 3.43 11.28 3.18
CA LYS A 223 4.29 10.72 4.25
C LYS A 223 5.44 9.86 3.74
N TRP A 224 5.48 9.52 2.44
CA TRP A 224 6.49 8.63 1.91
C TRP A 224 7.75 9.41 1.54
N GLU A 225 8.68 9.49 2.50
CA GLU A 225 9.93 10.26 2.38
C GLU A 225 11.03 9.56 1.56
N ALA A 226 10.68 8.53 0.79
CA ALA A 226 11.64 7.87 -0.11
C ALA A 226 12.11 8.82 -1.20
N LYS A 227 13.42 8.82 -1.42
CA LYS A 227 14.12 9.80 -2.25
C LYS A 227 14.37 9.28 -3.66
N GLY A 228 13.93 10.04 -4.66
CA GLY A 228 14.20 9.73 -6.07
C GLY A 228 13.30 8.64 -6.65
N ILE A 229 12.12 8.42 -6.06
CA ILE A 229 11.16 7.45 -6.60
C ILE A 229 10.50 7.96 -7.87
N GLU A 230 10.27 7.06 -8.82
CA GLU A 230 9.48 7.29 -10.02
C GLU A 230 8.15 6.52 -9.87
N PHE A 231 7.07 7.20 -9.46
CA PHE A 231 5.80 6.55 -9.12
C PHE A 231 4.85 6.52 -10.32
N PHE A 232 4.63 5.33 -10.89
CA PHE A 232 3.84 5.17 -12.11
C PHE A 232 2.50 4.51 -11.82
N CYS A 233 1.49 5.34 -11.53
CA CYS A 233 0.11 4.90 -11.31
C CYS A 233 -0.71 5.09 -12.59
N GLU A 234 -0.54 4.16 -13.53
CA GLU A 234 -1.23 4.20 -14.82
C GLU A 234 -2.43 3.24 -14.83
N ARG A 235 -3.48 3.51 -15.61
CA ARG A 235 -4.64 2.60 -15.76
C ARG A 235 -5.38 2.34 -14.43
N ALA A 236 -5.40 3.32 -13.52
CA ALA A 236 -6.08 3.21 -12.25
C ALA A 236 -7.56 3.63 -12.39
N ALA A 237 -8.39 2.67 -12.80
CA ALA A 237 -9.78 2.90 -13.23
C ALA A 237 -10.71 3.50 -12.15
N SER A 238 -10.33 3.39 -10.87
CA SER A 238 -11.11 3.93 -9.74
C SER A 238 -10.46 5.11 -9.03
N LEU A 239 -9.25 5.53 -9.44
CA LEU A 239 -8.53 6.60 -8.77
C LEU A 239 -9.25 7.93 -8.97
N GLU A 240 -9.62 8.58 -7.87
CA GLU A 240 -10.33 9.86 -7.81
C GLU A 240 -9.41 10.99 -7.33
N LYS A 241 -8.49 10.68 -6.41
CA LYS A 241 -7.57 11.63 -5.77
C LYS A 241 -6.14 11.08 -5.67
N PHE A 242 -5.16 11.92 -6.00
CA PHE A 242 -3.73 11.62 -5.87
C PHE A 242 -3.00 12.77 -5.15
N VAL A 243 -2.24 12.44 -4.10
CA VAL A 243 -1.29 13.33 -3.44
C VAL A 243 0.12 12.73 -3.55
N GLY A 244 1.06 13.48 -4.11
CA GLY A 244 2.41 13.02 -4.40
C GLY A 244 3.32 12.91 -3.16
N PRO A 245 4.43 12.15 -3.26
CA PRO A 245 5.43 12.07 -2.20
C PRO A 245 6.46 13.20 -2.27
N PRO A 246 6.98 13.68 -1.12
CA PRO A 246 7.82 14.88 -1.08
C PRO A 246 9.06 14.83 -1.96
N TYR A 247 9.66 13.65 -2.14
CA TYR A 247 10.93 13.50 -2.84
C TYR A 247 10.84 12.60 -4.08
N ALA A 248 9.66 12.52 -4.71
CA ALA A 248 9.52 11.87 -6.02
C ALA A 248 10.38 12.57 -7.08
N TYR A 249 11.04 11.78 -7.93
CA TYR A 249 11.69 12.27 -9.14
C TYR A 249 10.70 12.42 -10.29
N ARG A 250 9.78 11.45 -10.40
CA ARG A 250 8.77 11.39 -11.47
C ARG A 250 7.46 10.83 -10.97
N ILE A 251 6.36 11.39 -11.46
CA ILE A 251 5.00 10.93 -11.18
C ILE A 251 4.25 10.79 -12.49
N ARG A 252 3.58 9.65 -12.65
CA ARG A 252 2.62 9.43 -13.74
C ARG A 252 1.31 8.96 -13.17
N THR A 253 0.23 9.68 -13.48
CA THR A 253 -1.14 9.29 -13.13
C THR A 253 -1.96 9.11 -14.41
N TYR A 254 -1.46 8.27 -15.31
CA TYR A 254 -1.96 8.13 -16.67
C TYR A 254 -3.21 7.23 -16.73
N ASP A 255 -4.08 7.42 -17.72
CA ASP A 255 -5.23 6.56 -18.00
C ASP A 255 -6.09 6.26 -16.75
N SER A 256 -6.33 7.31 -15.96
CA SER A 256 -7.09 7.25 -14.72
C SER A 256 -8.36 8.09 -14.90
N PRO A 257 -9.42 7.55 -15.53
CA PRO A 257 -10.54 8.34 -16.06
C PRO A 257 -11.41 9.00 -14.99
N LYS A 258 -11.29 8.60 -13.72
CA LYS A 258 -11.99 9.19 -12.58
C LYS A 258 -11.14 10.18 -11.79
N LEU A 259 -9.87 10.37 -12.16
CA LEU A 259 -8.95 11.21 -11.40
C LEU A 259 -9.39 12.67 -11.55
N THR A 260 -9.87 13.24 -10.45
CA THR A 260 -10.37 14.63 -10.42
C THR A 260 -9.47 15.57 -9.65
N HIS A 261 -8.65 15.03 -8.74
CA HIS A 261 -7.83 15.80 -7.83
C HIS A 261 -6.38 15.31 -7.86
N VAL A 262 -5.46 16.19 -8.26
CA VAL A 262 -4.02 15.95 -8.21
C VAL A 262 -3.37 17.05 -7.41
N ASP A 263 -2.65 16.66 -6.36
CA ASP A 263 -1.89 17.54 -5.51
C ASP A 263 -0.44 17.06 -5.43
N VAL A 264 0.50 17.88 -5.89
CA VAL A 264 1.94 17.63 -5.79
C VAL A 264 2.66 18.81 -5.17
N HIS A 265 1.95 19.68 -4.43
CA HIS A 265 2.55 20.92 -3.91
C HIS A 265 3.66 20.68 -2.88
N ASN A 266 3.66 19.50 -2.28
CA ASN A 266 4.66 19.02 -1.33
C ASN A 266 5.88 18.36 -2.01
N CYS A 267 5.88 18.19 -3.33
CA CYS A 267 6.90 17.42 -4.05
C CYS A 267 8.11 18.28 -4.46
N ASP A 268 9.06 18.47 -3.54
CA ASP A 268 10.27 19.29 -3.72
C ASP A 268 11.18 18.79 -4.86
N TRP A 269 11.26 17.48 -5.07
CA TRP A 269 12.20 16.87 -6.03
C TRP A 269 11.57 16.52 -7.38
N LEU A 270 10.28 16.84 -7.55
CA LEU A 270 9.54 16.45 -8.73
C LEU A 270 10.16 17.09 -9.95
N ARG A 271 10.74 16.26 -10.81
CA ARG A 271 11.16 16.69 -12.13
C ARG A 271 10.02 16.45 -13.07
N TRP A 272 9.52 15.23 -13.19
CA TRP A 272 8.61 14.89 -14.29
C TRP A 272 7.22 14.56 -13.77
N LEU A 273 6.21 15.29 -14.23
CA LEU A 273 4.82 15.05 -13.88
C LEU A 273 4.00 14.87 -15.16
N GLU A 274 3.34 13.73 -15.27
CA GLU A 274 2.48 13.40 -16.40
C GLU A 274 1.08 13.07 -15.91
N ILE A 275 0.12 13.90 -16.33
CA ILE A 275 -1.31 13.75 -16.03
C ILE A 275 -2.03 13.69 -17.37
N SER A 276 -2.39 12.51 -17.81
CA SER A 276 -3.13 12.36 -19.06
C SER A 276 -4.08 11.17 -18.96
N ASN A 277 -5.27 11.35 -19.48
CA ASN A 277 -6.29 10.32 -19.58
C ASN A 277 -6.32 9.88 -21.04
N PHE A 278 -6.12 8.60 -21.33
CA PHE A 278 -5.72 8.25 -22.67
C PHE A 278 -6.34 6.96 -23.19
N GLU A 279 -7.54 7.11 -23.74
CA GLU A 279 -8.24 6.09 -24.53
C GLU A 279 -8.11 6.28 -26.08
N THR A 280 -7.43 7.31 -26.64
CA THR A 280 -7.46 7.70 -28.11
C THR A 280 -6.19 8.19 -28.95
N GLY A 281 -4.90 7.75 -28.82
CA GLY A 281 -3.66 8.42 -29.36
C GLY A 281 -2.54 9.22 -28.58
N GLY A 282 -2.36 9.27 -27.25
CA GLY A 282 -1.34 10.03 -26.48
C GLY A 282 -1.31 11.57 -26.62
N GLY A 283 -0.60 12.27 -25.72
CA GLY A 283 0.03 13.58 -26.03
C GLY A 283 -0.65 14.89 -25.56
N ILE A 284 -0.01 16.00 -25.92
CA ILE A 284 -0.39 17.41 -25.66
C ILE A 284 -1.80 17.79 -26.13
N ASN A 285 -2.38 16.99 -27.04
CA ASN A 285 -3.69 17.22 -27.65
C ASN A 285 -4.77 16.28 -27.11
N ALA A 286 -4.50 15.51 -26.05
CA ALA A 286 -5.50 14.61 -25.48
C ALA A 286 -6.69 15.42 -24.94
N PRO A 287 -7.91 15.23 -25.47
CA PRO A 287 -8.99 16.18 -25.25
C PRO A 287 -9.65 16.09 -23.86
N ASN A 288 -9.46 14.98 -23.12
CA ASN A 288 -10.39 14.61 -22.04
C ASN A 288 -9.67 14.17 -20.76
N SER A 289 -9.22 15.10 -19.91
CA SER A 289 -8.87 14.77 -18.53
C SER A 289 -10.04 15.08 -17.59
N ALA A 290 -10.25 14.24 -16.57
CA ALA A 290 -11.22 14.48 -15.51
C ALA A 290 -10.68 15.38 -14.39
N VAL A 291 -9.40 15.76 -14.44
CA VAL A 291 -8.75 16.55 -13.39
C VAL A 291 -9.33 17.96 -13.34
N THR A 292 -10.11 18.23 -12.30
CA THR A 292 -10.75 19.52 -12.02
C THR A 292 -10.02 20.31 -10.94
N TYR A 293 -9.12 19.67 -10.19
CA TYR A 293 -8.23 20.31 -9.23
C TYR A 293 -6.79 19.86 -9.50
N LEU A 294 -5.91 20.82 -9.77
CA LEU A 294 -4.49 20.60 -9.96
C LEU A 294 -3.71 21.57 -9.07
N ASP A 295 -2.95 21.05 -8.11
CA ASP A 295 -2.03 21.85 -7.30
C ASP A 295 -0.60 21.46 -7.60
N ILE A 296 0.10 22.39 -8.25
CA ILE A 296 1.51 22.26 -8.65
C ILE A 296 2.35 23.41 -8.08
N ARG A 297 1.84 24.10 -7.05
CA ARG A 297 2.61 25.10 -6.30
C ARG A 297 3.89 24.48 -5.79
N ARG A 298 4.96 25.26 -5.66
CA ARG A 298 6.23 24.76 -5.14
C ARG A 298 6.74 25.58 -4.00
N ASN A 299 7.48 24.88 -3.15
CA ASN A 299 8.37 25.51 -2.22
C ASN A 299 9.64 25.96 -2.94
N GLN A 300 9.77 27.26 -3.23
CA GLN A 300 11.00 27.83 -3.79
C GLN A 300 12.00 28.27 -2.70
N SER A 301 11.79 27.91 -1.42
CA SER A 301 12.71 28.25 -0.34
C SER A 301 14.00 27.40 -0.35
N GLY A 302 14.03 26.33 -1.17
CA GLY A 302 15.15 25.41 -1.28
C GLY A 302 16.28 25.95 -2.16
N THR A 303 17.42 25.26 -2.15
CA THR A 303 18.46 25.47 -3.17
C THR A 303 18.14 24.63 -4.40
N TYR A 304 18.06 25.24 -5.57
CA TYR A 304 17.87 24.50 -6.82
C TYR A 304 19.04 23.55 -7.08
N ALA A 305 18.71 22.30 -7.42
CA ALA A 305 19.65 21.28 -7.87
C ALA A 305 19.02 20.48 -9.02
N ASP A 306 19.77 20.30 -10.12
CA ASP A 306 19.33 19.47 -11.24
C ASP A 306 19.08 18.01 -10.84
N THR A 307 19.87 17.52 -9.87
CA THR A 307 19.77 16.19 -9.28
C THR A 307 19.81 16.31 -7.76
N PRO A 308 18.67 16.58 -7.10
CA PRO A 308 18.62 16.70 -5.65
C PRO A 308 19.09 15.42 -4.95
N THR A 309 19.85 15.57 -3.87
CA THR A 309 20.42 14.47 -3.07
C THR A 309 20.20 14.67 -1.56
N LYS A 310 19.91 15.88 -1.10
CA LYS A 310 19.68 16.22 0.32
C LYS A 310 18.39 17.01 0.52
N VAL A 311 17.81 16.87 1.71
CA VAL A 311 16.62 17.64 2.12
C VAL A 311 16.96 19.14 2.06
N GLY A 312 16.04 19.95 1.54
CA GLY A 312 16.25 21.37 1.27
C GLY A 312 16.83 21.70 -0.10
N GLU A 313 17.19 20.70 -0.90
CA GLU A 313 17.33 20.85 -2.35
C GLU A 313 15.97 20.63 -3.03
N MET A 314 15.77 21.31 -4.16
CA MET A 314 14.58 21.20 -4.99
C MET A 314 14.94 21.09 -6.47
N ALA A 315 14.06 20.52 -7.28
CA ALA A 315 14.25 20.42 -8.74
C ALA A 315 13.18 21.22 -9.49
N MET A 316 13.44 21.55 -10.76
CA MET A 316 12.47 22.17 -11.68
C MET A 316 11.49 21.09 -12.16
N VAL A 317 10.18 21.36 -12.13
CA VAL A 317 9.15 20.48 -12.71
C VAL A 317 9.35 20.70 -14.19
N TRP A 318 10.04 19.76 -14.79
CA TRP A 318 10.19 19.58 -16.20
C TRP A 318 9.21 18.52 -16.67
N ASN A 319 8.19 18.92 -17.41
CA ASN A 319 7.38 17.95 -18.14
C ASN A 319 7.89 17.86 -19.59
N ASN A 320 8.01 16.65 -20.11
CA ASN A 320 8.58 16.40 -21.44
C ASN A 320 7.70 17.05 -22.50
N ALA A 321 8.28 17.61 -23.57
CA ALA A 321 7.55 18.45 -24.54
C ALA A 321 6.33 17.77 -25.20
N ASP A 322 6.31 16.43 -25.23
CA ASP A 322 5.22 15.63 -25.81
C ASP A 322 4.25 15.04 -24.76
N GLN A 323 4.47 15.31 -23.48
CA GLN A 323 3.69 14.79 -22.34
C GLN A 323 3.12 15.98 -21.58
N GLY A 324 1.82 15.99 -21.30
CA GLY A 324 1.08 17.20 -20.90
C GLY A 324 0.41 17.11 -19.54
N PHE A 325 0.09 18.27 -18.96
CA PHE A 325 -0.81 18.40 -17.81
C PHE A 325 -2.27 18.52 -18.30
N ASN A 326 -2.82 17.43 -18.83
CA ASN A 326 -4.18 17.49 -19.34
C ASN A 326 -5.13 17.64 -18.16
N VAL A 327 -5.97 18.67 -18.22
CA VAL A 327 -6.97 19.01 -17.19
C VAL A 327 -8.35 19.21 -17.83
N ALA A 328 -9.39 19.13 -17.03
CA ALA A 328 -10.77 19.39 -17.41
C ALA A 328 -10.99 20.87 -17.79
N ASP A 329 -12.07 21.15 -18.52
CA ASP A 329 -12.42 22.49 -19.00
C ASP A 329 -12.62 23.50 -17.85
N ASN A 330 -13.23 23.06 -16.75
CA ASN A 330 -13.51 23.85 -15.56
C ASN A 330 -12.47 23.68 -14.44
N ALA A 331 -11.25 23.28 -14.78
CA ALA A 331 -10.22 23.02 -13.79
C ALA A 331 -9.85 24.27 -12.97
N THR A 332 -9.64 24.08 -11.67
CA THR A 332 -8.95 25.04 -10.81
C THR A 332 -7.51 24.59 -10.67
N ILE A 333 -6.60 25.46 -11.08
CA ILE A 333 -5.17 25.20 -11.15
C ILE A 333 -4.47 26.14 -10.18
N LEU A 334 -3.68 25.60 -9.25
CA LEU A 334 -2.91 26.35 -8.28
C LEU A 334 -1.44 26.31 -8.69
N ILE A 335 -0.85 27.49 -8.83
CA ILE A 335 0.56 27.70 -9.15
C ILE A 335 1.15 28.73 -8.19
N ASP A 336 2.46 28.73 -7.98
CA ASP A 336 3.13 29.86 -7.32
C ASP A 336 3.47 30.99 -8.32
N SER A 337 3.77 32.17 -7.79
CA SER A 337 4.11 33.38 -8.55
C SER A 337 5.31 33.19 -9.49
N HIS A 338 6.30 32.39 -9.07
CA HIS A 338 7.53 32.15 -9.83
C HIS A 338 7.28 31.32 -11.10
N PHE A 339 6.29 30.42 -11.08
CA PHE A 339 5.90 29.66 -12.28
C PHE A 339 5.48 30.54 -13.46
N LEU A 340 4.86 31.71 -13.22
CA LEU A 340 4.47 32.63 -14.28
C LEU A 340 5.67 33.28 -14.99
N ILE A 341 6.84 33.24 -14.35
CA ILE A 341 8.07 33.91 -14.78
C ILE A 341 8.95 32.94 -15.60
N GLU A 342 9.12 31.69 -15.15
CA GLU A 342 10.14 30.79 -15.70
C GLU A 342 9.71 29.97 -16.92
N HIS A 343 8.42 29.74 -17.13
CA HIS A 343 7.98 28.70 -18.06
C HIS A 343 7.47 29.29 -19.38
N THR A 344 8.21 29.02 -20.46
CA THR A 344 7.70 29.20 -21.83
C THR A 344 6.61 28.15 -22.10
N LEU A 345 5.52 28.55 -22.74
CA LEU A 345 4.34 27.69 -22.91
C LEU A 345 4.50 26.57 -23.98
N GLU A 346 5.72 26.31 -24.47
CA GLU A 346 5.97 25.24 -25.45
C GLU A 346 5.96 23.85 -24.81
N GLY A 347 5.32 22.90 -25.50
CA GLY A 347 5.23 21.52 -25.05
C GLY A 347 4.31 21.35 -23.85
N ALA A 348 4.87 21.01 -22.69
CA ALA A 348 4.12 20.54 -21.52
C ALA A 348 3.04 21.49 -20.98
N TRP A 349 3.18 22.80 -21.19
CA TRP A 349 2.29 23.84 -20.64
C TRP A 349 1.13 24.25 -21.54
N THR A 350 1.20 23.90 -22.82
CA THR A 350 0.13 24.18 -23.79
C THR A 350 -1.24 23.67 -23.32
N PRO A 351 -1.39 22.50 -22.67
CA PRO A 351 -2.68 22.05 -22.14
C PRO A 351 -3.28 22.98 -21.07
N ILE A 352 -2.47 23.52 -20.16
CA ILE A 352 -2.90 24.49 -19.14
C ILE A 352 -3.31 25.82 -19.79
N TYR A 353 -2.49 26.32 -20.72
CA TYR A 353 -2.80 27.53 -21.48
C TYR A 353 -4.12 27.39 -22.26
N ASN A 354 -4.29 26.27 -22.97
CA ASN A 354 -5.51 26.00 -23.73
C ASN A 354 -6.73 25.82 -22.80
N ALA A 355 -6.56 25.20 -21.64
CA ALA A 355 -7.62 25.09 -20.63
C ALA A 355 -8.09 26.48 -20.17
N TRP A 356 -7.16 27.37 -19.83
CA TRP A 356 -7.48 28.75 -19.42
C TRP A 356 -8.07 29.58 -20.57
N LYS A 357 -7.44 29.54 -21.75
CA LYS A 357 -7.79 30.41 -22.88
C LYS A 357 -9.12 30.02 -23.53
N ASP A 358 -9.29 28.74 -23.79
CA ASP A 358 -10.34 28.25 -24.68
C ASP A 358 -11.44 27.48 -23.94
N ARG A 359 -11.19 26.99 -22.71
CA ARG A 359 -12.07 26.02 -22.03
C ARG A 359 -12.62 26.48 -20.67
N GLY A 360 -12.10 27.58 -20.10
CA GLY A 360 -12.66 28.21 -18.90
C GLY A 360 -12.01 27.80 -17.58
N ALA A 361 -10.79 27.26 -17.61
CA ALA A 361 -10.06 26.94 -16.39
C ALA A 361 -9.68 28.21 -15.61
N THR A 362 -9.63 28.09 -14.28
CA THR A 362 -9.21 29.15 -13.37
C THR A 362 -7.81 28.88 -12.88
N ILE A 363 -6.91 29.86 -13.01
CA ILE A 363 -5.54 29.78 -12.47
C ILE A 363 -5.44 30.71 -11.27
N LYS A 364 -5.15 30.13 -10.10
CA LYS A 364 -4.92 30.83 -8.85
C LYS A 364 -3.43 30.85 -8.54
N VAL A 365 -2.92 32.01 -8.18
CA VAL A 365 -1.50 32.25 -7.97
C VAL A 365 -1.23 32.52 -6.50
N TYR A 366 -0.29 31.78 -5.95
CA TYR A 366 0.06 31.79 -4.53
C TYR A 366 1.48 32.28 -4.31
N SER A 367 1.79 32.64 -3.06
CA SER A 367 3.16 33.01 -2.70
C SER A 367 4.11 31.84 -2.90
N THR A 368 5.32 32.17 -3.35
CA THR A 368 6.41 31.22 -3.48
C THR A 368 7.19 31.00 -2.17
N ILE A 369 6.91 31.83 -1.16
CA ILE A 369 7.65 31.88 0.10
C ILE A 369 6.91 31.10 1.20
N ASP A 370 7.58 30.14 1.82
CA ASP A 370 7.13 29.52 3.08
C ASP A 370 7.40 30.49 4.26
N PRO A 371 6.46 30.73 5.20
CA PRO A 371 5.20 30.02 5.44
C PRO A 371 3.97 30.53 4.67
N HIS A 372 4.12 31.54 3.82
CA HIS A 372 3.02 32.22 3.11
C HIS A 372 2.51 31.47 1.86
N ARG A 373 3.00 30.25 1.59
CA ARG A 373 2.68 29.46 0.38
C ARG A 373 1.19 29.16 0.17
N ASP A 374 0.40 29.23 1.25
CA ASP A 374 -1.05 29.02 1.24
C ASP A 374 -1.84 30.34 1.07
N GLU A 375 -1.15 31.47 0.94
CA GLU A 375 -1.76 32.78 0.70
C GLU A 375 -1.95 33.03 -0.80
N LEU A 376 -3.21 33.27 -1.18
CA LEU A 376 -3.60 33.61 -2.55
C LEU A 376 -3.18 35.05 -2.85
N LEU A 377 -2.27 35.22 -3.81
CA LEU A 377 -1.85 36.54 -4.31
C LEU A 377 -2.85 37.09 -5.32
N GLY A 378 -3.43 36.23 -6.15
CA GLY A 378 -4.39 36.65 -7.16
C GLY A 378 -4.89 35.51 -8.04
N THR A 379 -5.84 35.85 -8.90
CA THR A 379 -6.38 34.93 -9.92
C THR A 379 -6.09 35.54 -11.28
N VAL A 380 -5.51 34.75 -12.20
CA VAL A 380 -5.26 35.20 -13.57
C VAL A 380 -6.59 35.64 -14.19
N PRO A 381 -6.71 36.86 -14.77
CA PRO A 381 -7.91 37.30 -15.45
C PRO A 381 -8.33 36.29 -16.53
N SER A 382 -9.63 36.17 -16.80
CA SER A 382 -10.07 35.29 -17.87
C SER A 382 -9.57 35.78 -19.23
N ALA A 383 -9.38 34.87 -20.19
CA ALA A 383 -8.99 35.26 -21.54
C ALA A 383 -10.01 36.17 -22.24
N LYS A 384 -11.26 36.26 -21.76
CA LYS A 384 -12.25 37.24 -22.24
C LYS A 384 -11.98 38.65 -21.72
N GLU A 385 -11.51 38.77 -20.49
CA GLU A 385 -11.19 40.05 -19.85
C GLU A 385 -9.84 40.58 -20.34
N MET A 386 -8.84 39.69 -20.44
CA MET A 386 -7.48 40.02 -20.87
C MET A 386 -6.91 38.87 -21.73
N PRO A 387 -7.18 38.86 -23.05
CA PRO A 387 -6.80 37.76 -23.97
C PRO A 387 -5.32 37.43 -24.05
N ASP A 388 -4.48 38.36 -23.61
CA ASP A 388 -3.02 38.30 -23.63
C ASP A 388 -2.39 38.34 -22.23
N ALA A 389 -3.18 38.09 -21.18
CA ALA A 389 -2.69 37.95 -19.80
C ALA A 389 -1.58 36.89 -19.73
N LEU A 390 -1.83 35.73 -20.33
CA LEU A 390 -0.84 34.69 -20.60
C LEU A 390 -0.50 34.66 -22.09
N VAL A 391 0.78 34.56 -22.44
CA VAL A 391 1.23 34.58 -23.84
C VAL A 391 1.99 33.30 -24.15
N ASN A 392 1.52 32.56 -25.15
CA ASN A 392 2.25 31.41 -25.70
C ASN A 392 3.44 31.91 -26.52
N ALA A 393 4.56 32.16 -25.85
CA ALA A 393 5.69 32.84 -26.45
C ALA A 393 6.75 31.86 -26.94
N ASN A 394 6.79 31.74 -28.26
CA ASN A 394 7.99 31.51 -29.05
C ASN A 394 8.66 32.85 -29.44
N LYS A 395 8.37 33.95 -28.72
CA LYS A 395 8.61 35.31 -29.24
C LYS A 395 9.89 35.99 -28.80
N ASN A 396 10.47 35.64 -27.65
CA ASN A 396 11.75 36.21 -27.24
C ASN A 396 12.69 35.07 -26.88
N GLY A 397 13.68 34.81 -27.72
CA GLY A 397 14.76 33.85 -27.46
C GLY A 397 15.74 34.30 -26.36
N ASP A 398 15.27 35.05 -25.36
CA ASP A 398 16.05 35.65 -24.28
C ASP A 398 15.66 35.13 -22.88
N GLY A 399 14.71 34.19 -22.78
CA GLY A 399 14.30 33.59 -21.51
C GLY A 399 13.48 34.50 -20.58
N SER A 400 12.97 35.65 -21.06
CA SER A 400 12.11 36.52 -20.25
C SER A 400 10.63 36.11 -20.35
N PRO A 401 9.85 36.12 -19.24
CA PRO A 401 8.42 35.85 -19.29
C PRO A 401 7.69 36.84 -20.18
N ALA A 402 6.92 36.33 -21.13
CA ALA A 402 6.14 37.13 -22.06
C ALA A 402 4.72 37.47 -21.57
N ASN A 403 4.36 37.06 -20.35
CA ASN A 403 3.02 37.25 -19.78
C ASN A 403 2.78 38.73 -19.45
N LYS A 404 1.64 39.29 -19.90
CA LYS A 404 1.28 40.69 -19.63
C LYS A 404 0.68 40.88 -18.24
N TRP A 405 0.08 39.85 -17.68
CA TRP A 405 -0.39 39.88 -16.31
C TRP A 405 0.71 39.31 -15.41
N GLN A 406 1.10 40.10 -14.41
CA GLN A 406 2.06 39.76 -13.38
C GLN A 406 1.38 40.02 -12.04
N VAL A 407 1.68 39.19 -11.04
CA VAL A 407 1.27 39.41 -9.66
C VAL A 407 2.52 39.59 -8.81
N ASP A 408 2.57 40.69 -8.07
CA ASP A 408 3.69 40.96 -7.17
C ASP A 408 3.56 40.05 -5.94
N ASP A 409 4.62 39.30 -5.63
CA ASP A 409 4.72 38.54 -4.39
C ASP A 409 5.39 39.42 -3.32
N PRO A 410 4.63 40.02 -2.38
CA PRO A 410 5.17 40.96 -1.41
C PRO A 410 6.17 40.31 -0.44
N TYR A 411 6.25 38.97 -0.44
CA TYR A 411 7.14 38.21 0.43
C TYR A 411 8.52 37.95 -0.20
N THR A 412 8.67 38.16 -1.51
CA THR A 412 9.92 37.94 -2.23
C THR A 412 10.95 39.08 -2.08
N ASP A 413 10.57 40.20 -1.44
CA ASP A 413 11.40 41.41 -1.42
C ASP A 413 12.58 41.36 -0.42
N LYS A 414 13.66 40.73 -0.91
CA LYS A 414 15.01 41.32 -0.90
C LYS A 414 15.65 41.15 -2.28
N ASN A 415 15.36 42.09 -3.18
CA ASN A 415 16.14 42.51 -4.35
C ASN A 415 16.77 41.42 -5.26
N GLU A 416 16.42 41.54 -6.55
CA GLU A 416 17.01 40.88 -7.72
C GLU A 416 16.40 39.52 -8.06
N ALA A 417 15.50 39.50 -9.05
CA ALA A 417 15.32 38.33 -9.90
C ALA A 417 16.71 37.86 -10.37
N PRO A 418 17.13 36.62 -10.08
CA PRO A 418 18.45 36.15 -10.48
C PRO A 418 18.45 35.92 -11.99
N GLY A 419 19.15 36.78 -12.72
CA GLY A 419 19.61 36.46 -14.08
C GLY A 419 19.08 37.34 -15.21
N ASN A 420 19.59 38.57 -15.30
CA ASN A 420 20.03 39.13 -16.59
C ASN A 420 21.08 40.22 -16.33
N LYS A 421 22.33 39.77 -16.21
CA LYS A 421 23.51 40.55 -16.60
C LYS A 421 24.24 39.80 -17.70
#